data_AF-A0A812KG99-F1
#
_entry.id   AF-A0A812KG99-F1
#
_cell.length_a   1.000
_cell.length_b   1.000
_cell.length_c   1.000
_cell.angle_alpha   90.00
_cell.angle_beta   90.00
_cell.angle_gamma   90.00
#
_symmetry.space_group_name_H-M   'P 1'
#
loop_
_entity.id
_entity.type
_entity.pdbx_description
1 polymer ?
#
loop_
_entity_poly.entity_id
_entity_poly.type
_entity_poly.pdbx_seq_one_letter_code
_entity_poly.pdbx_strand_id
1 'polypeptide(L)'
;MALSAWLRQELSAAAHPLLWQPDLDHGFLHRLDVPSSGLILCGATFSGMLTLRWQLDTYQLERQYVVVCHNLVPAELKEVVAYIGPGSLYSRKSFAGEGGKPASSQLVALSHASGVCGSYGVLAIRIRTGRRHQIRAHLLFKDHATATDAKYAAKTALVRGL
;
A
#
# COMPACT_ATOMS: atom_id res chain seq x y z
N MET A 1 -7.33 13.99 10.88
CA MET A 1 -8.67 13.40 11.05
C MET A 1 -8.66 12.00 10.44
N ALA A 2 -9.27 11.00 11.08
CA ALA A 2 -9.38 9.66 10.50
C ALA A 2 -10.50 9.60 9.46
N LEU A 3 -10.36 8.76 8.43
CA LEU A 3 -11.39 8.60 7.38
C LEU A 3 -12.75 8.17 7.96
N SER A 4 -12.77 7.27 8.94
CA SER A 4 -13.98 6.84 9.64
C SER A 4 -14.68 7.97 10.41
N ALA A 5 -13.92 8.95 10.91
CA ALA A 5 -14.49 10.10 11.61
C ALA A 5 -15.15 11.05 10.60
N TRP A 6 -14.49 11.30 9.47
CA TRP A 6 -15.03 12.13 8.41
C TRP A 6 -16.30 11.52 7.80
N LEU A 7 -16.28 10.22 7.42
CA LEU A 7 -17.46 9.57 6.84
C LEU A 7 -18.70 9.58 7.74
N ARG A 8 -18.52 9.50 9.06
CA ARG A 8 -19.65 9.57 10.01
C ARG A 8 -20.24 10.98 10.16
N GLN A 9 -19.55 12.01 9.66
CA GLN A 9 -20.10 13.37 9.56
C GLN A 9 -20.94 13.52 8.27
N GLU A 10 -20.54 12.83 7.20
CA GLU A 10 -21.17 12.95 5.88
C GLU A 10 -22.31 11.96 5.64
N LEU A 11 -22.27 10.80 6.27
CA LEU A 11 -23.21 9.70 6.04
C LEU A 11 -24.11 9.48 7.26
N SER A 12 -25.29 8.90 7.03
CA SER A 12 -26.23 8.58 8.11
C SER A 12 -25.99 7.18 8.68
N ALA A 13 -26.16 7.05 10.00
CA ALA A 13 -26.08 5.77 10.70
C ALA A 13 -27.14 4.76 10.26
N ALA A 14 -28.34 5.24 9.91
CA ALA A 14 -29.44 4.39 9.46
C ALA A 14 -29.12 3.68 8.13
N ALA A 15 -28.49 4.37 7.18
CA ALA A 15 -28.12 3.80 5.89
C ALA A 15 -26.78 3.04 5.92
N HIS A 16 -25.89 3.39 6.85
CA HIS A 16 -24.53 2.83 6.90
C HIS A 16 -24.15 2.36 8.32
N PRO A 17 -24.91 1.40 8.90
CA PRO A 17 -24.75 1.03 10.31
C PRO A 17 -23.34 0.49 10.63
N LEU A 18 -22.65 -0.12 9.67
CA LEU A 18 -21.30 -0.65 9.84
C LEU A 18 -20.26 0.43 10.16
N LEU A 19 -20.42 1.67 9.69
CA LEU A 19 -19.49 2.77 10.00
C LEU A 19 -19.47 3.11 11.51
N TRP A 20 -20.52 2.76 12.26
CA TRP A 20 -20.61 2.96 13.70
C TRP A 20 -20.22 1.72 14.52
N GLN A 21 -19.70 0.66 13.88
CA GLN A 21 -19.25 -0.57 14.53
C GLN A 21 -17.72 -0.61 14.63
N PRO A 22 -17.10 -0.08 15.71
CA PRO A 22 -15.64 -0.04 15.84
C PRO A 22 -15.01 -1.43 15.90
N ASP A 23 -15.70 -2.42 16.48
CA ASP A 23 -15.22 -3.80 16.58
C ASP A 23 -15.15 -4.52 15.22
N LEU A 24 -15.80 -3.95 14.21
CA LEU A 24 -15.77 -4.40 12.81
C LEU A 24 -14.96 -3.46 11.94
N ASP A 25 -13.98 -2.75 12.51
CA ASP A 25 -13.13 -1.77 11.82
C ASP A 25 -13.94 -0.70 11.08
N HIS A 26 -15.12 -0.31 11.61
CA HIS A 26 -16.06 0.59 10.95
C HIS A 26 -16.50 0.11 9.55
N GLY A 27 -16.48 -1.21 9.30
CA GLY A 27 -16.80 -1.80 8.01
C GLY A 27 -15.68 -1.72 6.98
N PHE A 28 -14.50 -1.20 7.30
CA PHE A 28 -13.36 -1.17 6.37
C PHE A 28 -12.71 -2.55 6.24
N LEU A 29 -12.50 -3.01 5.00
CA LEU A 29 -11.92 -4.33 4.73
C LEU A 29 -10.39 -4.29 4.68
N HIS A 30 -9.83 -3.14 4.28
CA HIS A 30 -8.40 -2.93 4.19
C HIS A 30 -8.06 -1.45 4.42
N ARG A 31 -6.76 -1.17 4.47
CA ARG A 31 -6.22 0.17 4.71
C ARG A 31 -5.32 0.61 3.58
N LEU A 32 -5.02 1.90 3.59
CA LEU A 32 -4.00 2.53 2.76
C LEU A 32 -3.03 3.28 3.67
N ASP A 33 -1.73 3.27 3.35
CA ASP A 33 -0.74 3.98 4.13
C ASP A 33 -0.77 5.47 3.81
N VAL A 34 -0.63 6.35 4.79
CA VAL A 34 -0.40 7.78 4.51
C VAL A 34 1.06 7.95 4.02
N PRO A 35 1.33 8.68 2.92
CA PRO A 35 0.43 9.58 2.16
C PRO A 35 -0.17 8.99 0.87
N SER A 36 -0.25 7.67 0.70
CA SER A 36 -0.80 7.05 -0.51
C SER A 36 -2.28 7.41 -0.70
N SER A 37 -2.67 7.55 -1.96
CA SER A 37 -4.05 7.76 -2.41
C SER A 37 -4.60 6.52 -3.12
N GLY A 38 -5.92 6.45 -3.28
CA GLY A 38 -6.57 5.39 -4.04
C GLY A 38 -7.82 4.83 -3.38
N LEU A 39 -8.19 3.64 -3.81
CA LEU A 39 -9.44 2.98 -3.41
C LEU A 39 -9.31 2.39 -2.00
N ILE A 40 -10.38 2.53 -1.21
CA ILE A 40 -10.56 1.87 0.08
C ILE A 40 -11.94 1.20 0.05
N LEU A 41 -11.97 -0.11 0.31
CA LEU A 41 -13.20 -0.89 0.31
C LEU A 41 -13.86 -0.91 1.70
N CYS A 42 -15.16 -0.65 1.72
CA CYS A 42 -16.01 -0.73 2.90
C CYS A 42 -17.24 -1.61 2.62
N GLY A 43 -17.67 -2.40 3.59
CA GLY A 43 -18.93 -3.12 3.52
C GLY A 43 -20.11 -2.16 3.70
N ALA A 44 -21.10 -2.24 2.81
CA ALA A 44 -22.36 -1.49 2.96
C ALA A 44 -23.38 -2.23 3.84
N THR A 45 -23.34 -3.57 3.80
CA THR A 45 -24.18 -4.46 4.61
C THR A 45 -23.30 -5.50 5.31
N PHE A 46 -23.79 -6.07 6.40
CA PHE A 46 -23.04 -7.08 7.14
C PHE A 46 -22.73 -8.32 6.28
N SER A 47 -23.71 -8.84 5.54
CA SER A 47 -23.50 -9.97 4.62
C SER A 47 -22.51 -9.64 3.50
N GLY A 48 -22.56 -8.42 2.95
CA GLY A 48 -21.61 -7.95 1.95
C GLY A 48 -20.19 -7.85 2.51
N MET A 49 -20.04 -7.30 3.72
CA MET A 49 -18.76 -7.21 4.41
C MET A 49 -18.14 -8.61 4.62
N LEU A 50 -18.92 -9.59 5.11
CA LEU A 50 -18.43 -10.96 5.29
C LEU A 50 -17.99 -11.60 3.97
N THR A 51 -18.75 -11.40 2.90
CA THR A 51 -18.41 -11.92 1.56
C THR A 51 -17.12 -11.30 1.04
N LEU A 52 -16.98 -9.97 1.13
CA LEU A 52 -15.76 -9.27 0.72
C LEU A 52 -14.57 -9.65 1.58
N ARG A 53 -14.78 -9.89 2.88
CA ARG A 53 -13.73 -10.35 3.79
C ARG A 53 -13.22 -11.73 3.41
N TRP A 54 -14.14 -12.66 3.12
CA TRP A 54 -13.78 -13.98 2.62
C TRP A 54 -12.95 -13.87 1.33
N GLN A 55 -13.41 -13.09 0.34
CA GLN A 55 -12.65 -12.87 -0.91
C GLN A 55 -11.26 -12.28 -0.68
N LEU A 56 -11.12 -11.37 0.29
CA LEU A 56 -9.84 -10.78 0.67
C LEU A 56 -8.90 -11.83 1.28
N ASP A 57 -9.42 -12.65 2.19
CA ASP A 57 -8.65 -13.67 2.93
C ASP A 57 -8.31 -14.88 2.04
N THR A 58 -9.11 -15.15 0.99
CA THR A 58 -8.85 -16.19 -0.02
C THR A 58 -8.15 -15.67 -1.28
N TYR A 59 -7.65 -14.43 -1.27
CA TYR A 59 -6.92 -13.80 -2.39
C TYR A 59 -7.69 -13.70 -3.71
N GLN A 60 -9.02 -13.68 -3.67
CA GLN A 60 -9.87 -13.43 -4.84
C GLN A 60 -10.01 -11.93 -5.15
N LEU A 61 -9.74 -11.08 -4.17
CA LEU A 61 -9.77 -9.62 -4.36
C LEU A 61 -8.42 -9.11 -4.87
N GLU A 62 -8.41 -8.63 -6.11
CA GLU A 62 -7.23 -8.02 -6.71
C GLU A 62 -7.05 -6.56 -6.26
N ARG A 63 -5.84 -6.23 -5.84
CA ARG A 63 -5.45 -4.85 -5.50
C ARG A 63 -4.26 -4.46 -6.34
N GLN A 64 -4.42 -3.40 -7.14
CA GLN A 64 -3.41 -2.87 -8.01
C GLN A 64 -3.17 -1.39 -7.72
N TYR A 65 -1.90 -1.00 -7.75
CA TYR A 65 -1.42 0.34 -7.47
C TYR A 65 -0.54 0.81 -8.61
N VAL A 66 -0.58 2.11 -8.90
CA VAL A 66 0.43 2.76 -9.73
C VAL A 66 1.43 3.45 -8.82
N VAL A 67 2.71 3.21 -9.03
CA VAL A 67 3.77 3.65 -8.13
C VAL A 67 4.91 4.25 -8.94
N VAL A 68 5.33 5.46 -8.55
CA VAL A 68 6.57 6.05 -9.03
C VAL A 68 7.69 5.68 -8.07
N CYS A 69 8.80 5.21 -8.60
CA CYS A 69 9.98 4.81 -7.83
C CYS A 69 11.26 5.40 -8.41
N HIS A 70 12.29 5.46 -7.58
CA HIS A 70 13.63 5.80 -8.00
C HIS A 70 14.26 4.66 -8.81
N ASN A 71 15.18 5.05 -9.70
CA ASN A 71 15.92 4.19 -10.61
C ASN A 71 15.04 3.55 -11.69
N LEU A 72 15.69 3.08 -12.76
CA LEU A 72 15.03 2.34 -13.83
C LEU A 72 14.82 0.89 -13.37
N VAL A 73 13.60 0.40 -13.51
CA VAL A 73 13.24 -0.94 -13.04
C VAL A 73 13.41 -1.91 -14.22
N PRO A 74 14.28 -2.93 -14.10
CA PRO A 74 14.51 -3.88 -15.18
C PRO A 74 13.21 -4.59 -15.58
N ALA A 75 13.03 -4.84 -16.87
CA ALA A 75 11.83 -5.51 -17.37
C ALA A 75 11.68 -6.93 -16.80
N GLU A 76 12.78 -7.55 -16.40
CA GLU A 76 12.87 -8.90 -15.83
C GLU A 76 12.39 -8.95 -14.38
N LEU A 77 12.36 -7.83 -13.65
CA LEU A 77 11.86 -7.76 -12.28
C LEU A 77 10.33 -7.79 -12.28
N LYS A 78 9.76 -9.00 -12.41
CA LYS A 78 8.31 -9.22 -12.46
C LYS A 78 7.67 -9.45 -11.09
N GLU A 79 8.44 -9.85 -10.09
CA GLU A 79 7.93 -10.15 -8.76
C GLU A 79 8.98 -9.87 -7.68
N VAL A 80 8.51 -9.39 -6.52
CA VAL A 80 9.28 -9.36 -5.28
C VAL A 80 8.56 -10.21 -4.24
N VAL A 81 9.19 -11.33 -3.91
CA VAL A 81 8.79 -12.23 -2.82
C VAL A 81 9.80 -12.09 -1.68
N ALA A 82 9.34 -11.55 -0.57
CA ALA A 82 10.14 -11.38 0.64
C ALA A 82 9.21 -11.33 1.86
N TYR A 83 9.72 -11.68 3.03
CA TYR A 83 8.97 -11.52 4.27
C TYR A 83 9.02 -10.06 4.69
N ILE A 84 7.94 -9.57 5.30
CA ILE A 84 7.87 -8.23 5.87
C ILE A 84 7.72 -8.33 7.38
N GLY A 85 8.70 -7.75 8.07
CA GLY A 85 8.74 -7.60 9.51
C GLY A 85 8.63 -6.14 9.97
N PRO A 86 8.35 -5.91 11.25
CA PRO A 86 8.51 -4.58 11.84
C PRO A 86 10.00 -4.17 11.82
N GLY A 87 10.28 -2.92 11.46
CA GLY A 87 11.59 -2.32 11.66
C GLY A 87 11.77 -1.83 13.11
N SER A 88 12.83 -1.05 13.36
CA SER A 88 13.05 -0.50 14.70
C SER A 88 11.86 0.33 15.18
N LEU A 89 11.58 0.27 16.49
CA LEU A 89 10.46 0.99 17.13
C LEU A 89 10.51 2.50 16.82
N TYR A 90 11.70 3.08 16.79
CA TYR A 90 11.91 4.50 16.51
C TYR A 90 11.51 4.89 15.08
N SER A 91 11.88 4.07 14.09
CA SER A 91 11.63 4.35 12.68
C SER A 91 10.16 4.16 12.28
N ARG A 92 9.44 3.28 12.99
CA ARG A 92 8.10 2.78 12.62
C ARG A 92 8.02 2.28 11.16
N LYS A 93 9.16 1.91 10.57
CA LYS A 93 9.23 1.30 9.24
C LYS A 93 8.84 -0.18 9.34
N SER A 94 8.57 -0.74 8.19
CA SER A 94 8.59 -2.18 7.95
C SER A 94 9.81 -2.50 7.10
N PHE A 95 10.44 -3.64 7.33
CA PHE A 95 11.62 -4.11 6.60
C PHE A 95 11.26 -5.36 5.80
N ALA A 96 11.80 -5.48 4.59
CA ALA A 96 11.64 -6.66 3.76
C ALA A 96 12.94 -7.48 3.79
N GLY A 97 12.81 -8.80 3.97
CA GLY A 97 13.94 -9.73 4.09
C GLY A 97 13.45 -11.14 4.41
N GLU A 98 14.19 -11.87 5.26
CA GLU A 98 13.82 -13.23 5.66
C GLU A 98 12.88 -13.28 6.87
N GLY A 99 12.82 -12.20 7.66
CA GLY A 99 12.03 -12.13 8.88
C GLY A 99 10.63 -11.53 8.70
N GLY A 100 9.66 -12.00 9.50
CA GLY A 100 8.32 -11.43 9.58
C GLY A 100 7.25 -12.31 8.95
N LYS A 101 6.32 -11.71 8.19
CA LYS A 101 5.22 -12.43 7.53
C LYS A 101 5.44 -12.48 6.02
N PRO A 102 5.11 -13.59 5.34
CA PRO A 102 5.29 -13.70 3.90
C PRO A 102 4.48 -12.62 3.17
N ALA A 103 5.09 -12.08 2.12
CA ALA A 103 4.50 -11.10 1.23
C ALA A 103 4.97 -11.28 -0.22
N SER A 104 4.10 -10.97 -1.16
CA SER A 104 4.39 -10.97 -2.60
C SER A 104 3.76 -9.74 -3.27
N SER A 105 4.55 -9.12 -4.14
CA SER A 105 4.15 -8.00 -4.98
C SER A 105 4.60 -8.29 -6.41
N GLN A 106 3.65 -8.32 -7.35
CA GLN A 106 3.91 -8.49 -8.78
C GLN A 106 4.03 -7.11 -9.42
N LEU A 107 4.97 -6.94 -10.35
CA LEU A 107 5.36 -5.66 -10.92
C LEU A 107 5.31 -5.72 -12.45
N VAL A 108 4.80 -4.64 -13.02
CA VAL A 108 4.85 -4.37 -14.46
C VAL A 108 5.37 -2.96 -14.64
N ALA A 109 6.52 -2.82 -15.29
CA ALA A 109 7.04 -1.52 -15.69
C ALA A 109 6.14 -0.92 -16.78
N LEU A 110 5.60 0.27 -16.52
CA LEU A 110 4.74 1.00 -17.44
C LEU A 110 5.53 2.01 -18.26
N SER A 111 6.43 2.75 -17.60
CA SER A 111 7.28 3.73 -18.24
C SER A 111 8.51 4.06 -17.39
N HIS A 112 9.47 4.74 -18.03
CA HIS A 112 10.69 5.24 -17.42
C HIS A 112 10.85 6.73 -17.75
N ALA A 113 11.43 7.48 -16.82
CA ALA A 113 11.78 8.88 -17.02
C ALA A 113 13.17 9.15 -16.43
N SER A 114 14.00 9.89 -17.17
CA SER A 114 15.33 10.31 -16.70
C SER A 114 15.52 11.79 -16.99
N GLY A 115 16.13 12.51 -16.06
CA GLY A 115 16.41 13.93 -16.21
C GLY A 115 17.36 14.47 -15.14
N VAL A 116 17.42 15.79 -15.01
CA VAL A 116 18.31 16.50 -14.05
C VAL A 116 18.09 16.05 -12.61
N CYS A 117 16.85 15.68 -12.27
CA CYS A 117 16.46 15.22 -10.93
C CYS A 117 16.63 13.71 -10.72
N GLY A 118 17.31 12.99 -11.62
CA GLY A 118 17.55 11.55 -11.55
C GLY A 118 16.67 10.71 -12.47
N SER A 119 16.68 9.39 -12.24
CA SER A 119 15.90 8.42 -13.00
C SER A 119 14.77 7.83 -12.16
N TYR A 120 13.64 7.59 -12.82
CA TYR A 120 12.39 7.14 -12.22
C TYR A 120 11.73 6.06 -13.07
N GLY A 121 11.10 5.11 -12.39
CA GLY A 121 10.19 4.14 -12.99
C GLY A 121 8.75 4.38 -12.56
N VAL A 122 7.82 4.09 -13.46
CA VAL A 122 6.39 4.03 -13.17
C VAL A 122 5.95 2.58 -13.28
N LEU A 123 5.44 2.02 -12.19
CA LEU A 123 5.08 0.61 -12.07
C LEU A 123 3.59 0.44 -11.82
N ALA A 124 2.97 -0.54 -12.47
CA ALA A 124 1.76 -1.17 -11.97
C ALA A 124 2.17 -2.30 -11.02
N ILE A 125 1.69 -2.26 -9.78
CA ILE A 125 2.01 -3.23 -8.74
C ILE A 125 0.74 -3.90 -8.24
N ARG A 126 0.67 -5.22 -8.38
CA ARG A 126 -0.41 -6.04 -7.83
C ARG A 126 0.06 -6.71 -6.55
N ILE A 127 -0.73 -6.62 -5.49
CA ILE A 127 -0.41 -7.29 -4.22
C ILE A 127 -1.43 -8.39 -3.90
N ARG A 128 -0.92 -9.55 -3.50
CA ARG A 128 -1.76 -10.62 -2.93
C ARG A 128 -1.94 -10.43 -1.44
N THR A 129 -0.86 -10.12 -0.73
CA THR A 129 -0.86 -9.83 0.70
C THR A 129 -1.01 -8.34 0.98
N GLY A 130 -1.42 -7.96 2.19
CA GLY A 130 -1.57 -6.57 2.63
C GLY A 130 -0.75 -6.23 3.87
N ARG A 131 0.58 -6.44 3.86
CA ARG A 131 1.43 -6.09 5.01
C ARG A 131 1.65 -4.57 5.09
N ARG A 132 1.88 -4.06 6.31
CA ARG A 132 2.14 -2.62 6.53
C ARG A 132 3.34 -2.15 5.70
N HIS A 133 3.19 -1.08 4.92
CA HIS A 133 4.21 -0.55 4.01
C HIS A 133 4.75 -1.56 2.99
N GLN A 134 3.96 -2.57 2.58
CA GLN A 134 4.47 -3.68 1.78
C GLN A 134 5.17 -3.25 0.50
N ILE A 135 4.51 -2.44 -0.33
CA ILE A 135 5.07 -1.96 -1.59
C ILE A 135 6.36 -1.17 -1.33
N ARG A 136 6.34 -0.24 -0.37
CA ARG A 136 7.47 0.63 -0.03
C ARG A 136 8.69 -0.17 0.43
N ALA A 137 8.47 -1.18 1.28
CA ALA A 137 9.53 -2.05 1.78
C ALA A 137 10.09 -2.96 0.68
N HIS A 138 9.25 -3.59 -0.15
CA HIS A 138 9.69 -4.45 -1.26
C HIS A 138 10.49 -3.67 -2.30
N LEU A 139 10.02 -2.48 -2.66
CA LEU A 139 10.69 -1.63 -3.63
C LEU A 139 12.03 -1.12 -3.12
N LEU A 140 12.12 -0.68 -1.86
CA LEU A 140 13.42 -0.35 -1.25
C LEU A 140 14.36 -1.56 -1.20
N PHE A 141 13.85 -2.76 -0.90
CA PHE A 141 14.64 -4.00 -0.87
C PHE A 141 15.23 -4.40 -2.24
N LYS A 142 14.68 -3.86 -3.33
CA LYS A 142 15.21 -4.02 -4.69
C LYS A 142 15.89 -2.77 -5.21
N ASP A 143 16.31 -1.85 -4.34
CA ASP A 143 16.99 -0.60 -4.71
C ASP A 143 16.15 0.33 -5.61
N HIS A 144 14.83 0.24 -5.53
CA HIS A 144 13.87 1.04 -6.28
C HIS A 144 12.91 1.78 -5.34
N ALA A 145 13.42 2.45 -4.30
CA ALA A 145 12.59 3.12 -3.30
C ALA A 145 11.49 4.00 -3.92
N THR A 146 10.29 4.00 -3.33
CA THR A 146 9.18 4.85 -3.79
C THR A 146 9.57 6.32 -3.79
N ALA A 147 9.23 7.03 -4.86
CA ALA A 147 9.51 8.45 -5.01
C ALA A 147 8.78 9.27 -3.94
N THR A 148 9.37 10.42 -3.58
CA THR A 148 8.88 11.36 -2.53
C THR A 148 8.60 10.73 -1.17
N ASP A 149 9.10 9.51 -0.94
CA ASP A 149 8.89 8.79 0.31
C ASP A 149 9.94 9.20 1.35
N ALA A 150 9.64 10.23 2.14
CA ALA A 150 10.53 10.70 3.21
C ALA A 150 10.84 9.62 4.28
N LYS A 151 10.05 8.54 4.36
CA LYS A 151 10.29 7.44 5.30
C LYS A 151 11.22 6.40 4.69
N TYR A 152 11.12 6.06 3.41
CA TYR A 152 11.89 4.96 2.81
C TYR A 152 13.02 5.40 1.88
N ALA A 153 12.87 6.53 1.20
CA ALA A 153 13.93 7.08 0.36
C ALA A 153 15.03 7.74 1.22
N ALA A 154 16.27 7.68 0.73
CA ALA A 154 17.37 8.44 1.31
C ALA A 154 17.06 9.95 1.20
N LYS A 155 17.42 10.74 2.21
CA LYS A 155 17.18 12.20 2.21
C LYS A 155 17.82 12.89 0.98
N THR A 156 18.92 12.35 0.47
CA THR A 156 19.62 12.83 -0.73
C THR A 156 18.89 12.50 -2.03
N ALA A 157 17.99 11.52 -2.02
CA ALA A 157 17.18 11.13 -3.18
C ALA A 157 15.82 11.87 -3.23
N LEU A 158 15.47 12.63 -2.18
CA LEU A 158 14.22 13.39 -2.18
C LEU A 158 14.33 14.63 -3.08
N VAL A 159 13.52 14.67 -4.14
CA VAL A 159 13.34 15.89 -4.94
C VAL A 159 12.65 16.95 -4.08
N ARG A 160 13.31 18.08 -3.88
CA ARG A 160 12.71 19.24 -3.18
C ARG A 160 11.80 19.99 -4.16
N GLY A 161 10.55 20.26 -3.78
CA GLY A 161 9.64 21.12 -4.54
C GLY A 161 8.52 20.43 -5.33
N LEU A 162 8.19 19.18 -5.01
CA LEU A 162 6.86 18.58 -5.30
C LEU A 162 5.98 18.68 -4.06
#